data_AF-A0A0F2SI22-F1
#
_entry.id   AF-A0A0F2SI22-F1
#
_cell.length_a   1.000
_cell.length_b   1.000
_cell.length_c   1.000
_cell.angle_alpha   90.00
_cell.angle_beta   90.00
_cell.angle_gamma   90.00
#
_symmetry.space_group_name_H-M   'P 1'
#
loop_
_entity.id
_entity.type
_entity.pdbx_description
1 polymer ?
#
loop_
_entity_poly.entity_id
_entity_poly.type
_entity_poly.pdbx_seq_one_letter_code
_entity_poly.pdbx_strand_id
1 'polypeptide(L)'
;GGASLYAEADKGGYHHWLLIRDLGGNIPLDIKVNQFQPPPRRDSLTLSGLGGSFILDDQQIKELDTLYKQEGPGSFQNQYGNINGQGTYSGIPIGKLLEKVGGMTEHNKLVVHSVDGYQQEFEYTNVYPEKAGWQKQQGDMILAVSFNGQGLPEWKDGYRIAFLTADGLYDNKDCENTSVLGEGWHRYKSAGARWVRFVVKLEVK
;
A
#
# COMPACT_ATOMS: atom_id res chain seq x y z
N GLY A 1 -2.52 -8.97 -3.72
CA GLY A 1 -2.97 -7.73 -4.37
C GLY A 1 -1.78 -6.86 -4.62
N GLY A 2 -1.64 -6.26 -5.80
CA GLY A 2 -0.41 -5.52 -6.14
C GLY A 2 0.03 -5.58 -7.61
N ALA A 3 -0.76 -6.16 -8.50
CA ALA A 3 -0.56 -5.95 -9.92
C ALA A 3 -1.33 -4.68 -10.33
N SER A 4 -0.65 -3.76 -11.03
CA SER A 4 -1.35 -2.80 -11.89
C SER A 4 -2.23 -3.59 -12.85
N LEU A 5 -3.36 -3.01 -13.27
CA LEU A 5 -4.16 -3.61 -14.32
C LEU A 5 -3.26 -3.89 -15.53
N TYR A 6 -3.39 -5.08 -16.13
CA TYR A 6 -2.64 -5.45 -17.34
C TYR A 6 -2.94 -4.50 -18.52
N ALA A 7 -4.01 -3.71 -18.43
CA ALA A 7 -4.41 -2.68 -19.37
C ALA A 7 -5.13 -1.53 -18.65
N GLU A 8 -5.04 -0.32 -19.19
CA GLU A 8 -5.83 0.83 -18.74
C GLU A 8 -7.34 0.57 -18.93
N ALA A 9 -8.18 1.36 -18.24
CA ALA A 9 -9.64 1.19 -18.25
C ALA A 9 -10.25 1.19 -19.67
N ASP A 10 -9.73 2.08 -20.51
CA ASP A 10 -10.08 2.28 -21.92
C ASP A 10 -9.59 1.14 -22.83
N LYS A 11 -8.69 0.29 -22.33
CA LYS A 11 -8.12 -0.88 -23.02
C LYS A 11 -8.60 -2.21 -22.43
N GLY A 12 -9.65 -2.19 -21.59
CA GLY A 12 -10.31 -3.39 -21.10
C GLY A 12 -9.76 -3.94 -19.77
N GLY A 13 -9.06 -3.13 -18.97
CA GLY A 13 -8.54 -3.53 -17.66
C GLY A 13 -9.58 -3.96 -16.61
N TYR A 14 -10.88 -3.68 -16.82
CA TYR A 14 -11.96 -3.94 -15.84
C TYR A 14 -12.97 -5.01 -16.30
N HIS A 15 -12.56 -6.00 -17.09
CA HIS A 15 -13.44 -7.13 -17.42
C HIS A 15 -13.17 -8.27 -16.43
N HIS A 16 -14.05 -8.49 -15.46
CA HIS A 16 -13.90 -9.59 -14.50
C HIS A 16 -14.79 -10.80 -14.79
N TRP A 17 -15.77 -10.68 -15.69
CA TRP A 17 -16.46 -11.85 -16.26
C TRP A 17 -17.15 -11.47 -17.58
N LEU A 18 -17.26 -12.47 -18.47
CA LEU A 18 -17.91 -12.36 -19.77
C LEU A 18 -19.13 -13.29 -19.71
N LEU A 19 -20.35 -12.75 -19.85
CA LEU A 19 -21.53 -13.60 -19.99
C LEU A 19 -21.59 -14.06 -21.45
N ILE A 20 -21.31 -15.34 -21.67
CA ILE A 20 -21.51 -15.97 -22.97
C ILE A 20 -22.83 -16.73 -22.90
N ARG A 21 -23.81 -16.35 -23.72
CA ARG A 21 -24.99 -17.19 -23.96
C ARG A 21 -24.80 -17.91 -25.30
N ASP A 22 -24.63 -19.22 -25.22
CA ASP A 22 -24.78 -20.09 -26.39
C ASP A 22 -26.27 -20.43 -26.54
N LEU A 23 -26.86 -19.97 -27.64
CA LEU A 23 -28.26 -20.20 -27.98
C LEU A 23 -28.46 -21.42 -28.90
N GLY A 24 -27.36 -22.07 -29.32
CA GLY A 24 -27.36 -23.17 -30.29
C GLY A 24 -27.66 -22.74 -31.74
N GLY A 25 -27.16 -23.52 -32.71
CA GLY A 25 -27.35 -23.27 -34.15
C GLY A 25 -26.38 -22.22 -34.74
N ASN A 26 -26.72 -21.68 -35.92
CA ASN A 26 -25.96 -20.59 -36.60
C ASN A 26 -26.21 -19.20 -35.97
N ILE A 27 -26.62 -19.13 -34.70
CA ILE A 27 -26.91 -17.87 -34.02
C ILE A 27 -25.59 -17.31 -33.46
N PRO A 28 -25.22 -16.05 -33.78
CA PRO A 28 -24.02 -15.44 -33.23
C PRO A 28 -24.07 -15.38 -31.70
N LEU A 29 -22.93 -15.62 -31.05
CA LEU A 29 -22.77 -15.51 -29.60
C LEU A 29 -23.21 -14.13 -29.10
N ASP A 30 -24.17 -14.08 -28.17
CA ASP A 30 -24.53 -12.85 -27.46
C ASP A 30 -23.48 -12.59 -26.37
N ILE A 31 -22.57 -11.67 -26.63
CA ILE A 31 -21.55 -11.23 -25.69
C ILE A 31 -21.98 -9.90 -25.09
N LYS A 32 -22.40 -9.93 -23.82
CA LYS A 32 -22.67 -8.71 -23.05
C LYS A 32 -21.50 -8.41 -22.12
N VAL A 33 -20.76 -7.36 -22.47
CA VAL A 33 -19.72 -6.80 -21.61
C VAL A 33 -20.42 -5.95 -20.55
N ASN A 34 -20.45 -6.43 -19.31
CA ASN A 34 -20.93 -5.61 -18.21
C ASN A 34 -19.80 -4.71 -17.72
N GLN A 35 -19.97 -3.39 -17.84
CA GLN A 35 -19.01 -2.44 -17.33
C GLN A 35 -19.12 -2.39 -15.81
N PHE A 36 -18.11 -2.91 -15.11
CA PHE A 36 -17.98 -2.68 -13.68
C PHE A 36 -17.53 -1.24 -13.46
N GLN A 37 -18.34 -0.44 -12.78
CA GLN A 37 -17.84 0.80 -12.19
C GLN A 37 -17.05 0.41 -10.94
N PRO A 38 -15.74 0.68 -10.88
CA PRO A 38 -15.00 0.49 -9.64
C PRO A 38 -15.74 1.22 -8.52
N PRO A 39 -15.85 0.63 -7.32
CA PRO A 39 -16.38 1.37 -6.19
C PRO A 39 -15.62 2.70 -6.10
N PRO A 40 -16.32 3.81 -5.78
CA PRO A 40 -15.67 5.10 -5.67
C PRO A 40 -14.44 4.96 -4.78
N ARG A 41 -13.29 5.47 -5.26
CA ARG A 41 -12.05 5.45 -4.49
C ARG A 41 -12.35 6.05 -3.13
N ARG A 42 -11.97 5.33 -2.08
CA ARG A 42 -12.01 5.90 -0.74
C ARG A 42 -10.76 6.74 -0.60
N ASP A 43 -10.94 8.05 -0.71
CA ASP A 43 -9.91 9.04 -0.41
C ASP A 43 -9.74 9.22 1.11
N SER A 44 -10.48 8.43 1.90
CA SER A 44 -10.41 8.37 3.34
C SER A 44 -9.57 7.19 3.84
N LEU A 45 -8.93 7.40 4.99
CA LEU A 45 -8.13 6.41 5.68
C LEU A 45 -8.76 6.09 7.04
N THR A 46 -9.01 4.81 7.32
CA THR A 46 -9.45 4.39 8.65
C THR A 46 -8.24 4.07 9.53
N LEU A 47 -8.18 4.67 10.70
CA LEU A 47 -7.23 4.32 11.76
C LEU A 47 -7.99 3.60 12.87
N SER A 48 -7.45 2.50 13.39
CA SER A 48 -8.02 1.83 14.57
C SER A 48 -6.93 1.29 15.49
N GLY A 49 -7.11 1.45 16.80
CA GLY A 49 -6.18 0.96 17.82
C GLY A 49 -6.78 1.09 19.23
N LEU A 50 -5.91 1.05 20.25
CA LEU A 50 -6.31 1.10 21.66
C LEU A 50 -7.09 2.37 22.04
N GLY A 51 -6.79 3.50 21.38
CA GLY A 51 -7.46 4.79 21.55
C GLY A 51 -8.77 4.94 20.79
N GLY A 52 -9.25 3.89 20.10
CA GLY A 52 -10.48 3.89 19.33
C GLY A 52 -10.26 3.84 17.82
N SER A 53 -11.30 4.23 17.05
CA SER A 53 -11.27 4.23 15.59
C SER A 53 -11.64 5.62 15.06
N PHE A 54 -10.86 6.09 14.09
CA PHE A 54 -11.07 7.38 13.40
C PHE A 54 -11.08 7.15 11.90
N ILE A 55 -11.85 7.95 11.19
CA ILE A 55 -11.80 8.02 9.72
C ILE A 55 -11.23 9.40 9.41
N LEU A 56 -10.09 9.42 8.72
CA LEU A 56 -9.48 10.64 8.21
C LEU A 56 -10.00 10.89 6.80
N ASP A 57 -10.51 12.10 6.54
CA ASP A 57 -10.83 12.57 5.20
C ASP A 57 -9.59 13.16 4.49
N ASP A 58 -9.77 13.56 3.23
CA ASP A 58 -8.71 14.13 2.39
C ASP A 58 -8.10 15.41 3.00
N GLN A 59 -8.92 16.28 3.59
CA GLN A 59 -8.41 17.51 4.20
C GLN A 59 -7.54 17.20 5.41
N GLN A 60 -7.98 16.31 6.29
CA GLN A 60 -7.22 15.90 7.47
C GLN A 60 -5.91 15.20 7.09
N ILE A 61 -5.91 14.40 6.01
CA ILE A 61 -4.71 13.77 5.49
C ILE A 61 -3.74 14.84 4.96
N LYS A 62 -4.21 15.83 4.19
CA LYS A 62 -3.38 16.94 3.69
C LYS A 62 -2.79 17.80 4.80
N GLU A 63 -3.54 18.07 5.85
CA GLU A 63 -3.06 18.80 7.04
C GLU A 63 -1.93 18.02 7.73
N LEU A 64 -2.10 16.70 7.90
CA LEU A 64 -1.07 15.84 8.50
C LEU A 64 0.16 15.68 7.60
N ASP A 65 -0.03 15.56 6.28
CA ASP A 65 1.07 15.52 5.30
C ASP A 65 1.85 16.82 5.33
N THR A 66 1.18 17.97 5.45
CA THR A 66 1.86 19.27 5.59
C THR A 66 2.68 19.36 6.88
N LEU A 67 2.15 18.83 7.99
CA LEU A 67 2.77 18.95 9.31
C LEU A 67 3.94 17.98 9.52
N TYR A 68 3.81 16.75 9.02
CA TYR A 68 4.76 15.65 9.29
C TYR A 68 5.46 15.15 8.02
N LYS A 69 5.42 15.93 6.95
CA LYS A 69 5.90 15.55 5.62
C LYS A 69 7.25 14.85 5.69
N GLN A 70 7.32 13.66 5.10
CA GLN A 70 8.56 13.02 4.71
C GLN A 70 8.54 12.76 3.22
N GLU A 71 9.66 13.04 2.57
CA GLU A 71 9.82 12.91 1.13
C GLU A 71 11.20 12.33 0.83
N GLY A 72 11.25 11.38 -0.11
CA GLY A 72 12.51 10.75 -0.49
C GLY A 72 12.39 9.87 -1.73
N PRO A 73 13.52 9.47 -2.33
CA PRO A 73 13.52 8.47 -3.39
C PRO A 73 13.06 7.12 -2.82
N GLY A 74 12.39 6.33 -3.64
CA GLY A 74 11.96 4.99 -3.28
C GLY A 74 11.84 4.08 -4.49
N SER A 75 12.11 2.81 -4.26
CA SER A 75 11.91 1.72 -5.20
C SER A 75 11.94 0.40 -4.43
N PHE A 76 11.42 -0.68 -5.03
CA PHE A 76 11.37 -1.98 -4.36
C PHE A 76 11.65 -3.13 -5.32
N GLN A 77 12.23 -4.19 -4.78
CA GLN A 77 12.49 -5.41 -5.52
C GLN A 77 11.32 -6.41 -5.39
N ASN A 78 10.90 -7.04 -6.49
CA ASN A 78 9.94 -8.15 -6.44
C ASN A 78 10.64 -9.51 -6.20
N GLN A 79 9.87 -10.58 -6.05
CA GLN A 79 10.40 -11.94 -5.84
C GLN A 79 11.31 -12.48 -6.95
N TYR A 80 11.26 -11.89 -8.15
CA TYR A 80 12.08 -12.29 -9.30
C TYR A 80 13.35 -11.44 -9.46
N GLY A 81 13.60 -10.51 -8.52
CA GLY A 81 14.75 -9.62 -8.55
C GLY A 81 14.54 -8.33 -9.36
N ASN A 82 13.36 -8.12 -9.96
CA ASN A 82 13.08 -6.92 -10.74
C ASN A 82 12.80 -5.74 -9.79
N ILE A 83 13.43 -4.60 -10.06
CA ILE A 83 13.19 -3.36 -9.33
C ILE A 83 12.05 -2.60 -9.99
N ASN A 84 11.07 -2.17 -9.20
CA ASN A 84 9.89 -1.42 -9.65
C ASN A 84 9.62 -0.22 -8.75
N GLY A 85 8.73 0.66 -9.22
CA GLY A 85 8.22 1.78 -8.44
C GLY A 85 9.24 2.87 -8.15
N GLN A 86 10.25 3.01 -9.01
CA GLN A 86 11.26 4.06 -8.92
C GLN A 86 10.62 5.44 -9.04
N GLY A 87 10.86 6.29 -8.06
CA GLY A 87 10.47 7.70 -8.09
C GLY A 87 10.59 8.34 -6.71
N THR A 88 10.01 9.52 -6.56
CA THR A 88 9.97 10.25 -5.28
C THR A 88 8.63 10.02 -4.62
N TYR A 89 8.63 9.50 -3.40
CA TYR A 89 7.44 9.33 -2.59
C TYR A 89 7.40 10.44 -1.54
N SER A 90 6.21 10.97 -1.30
CA SER A 90 5.96 11.89 -0.18
C SER A 90 4.74 11.44 0.61
N GLY A 91 4.82 11.56 1.93
CA GLY A 91 3.75 11.16 2.82
C GLY A 91 4.04 11.37 4.29
N ILE A 92 3.21 10.69 5.10
CA ILE A 92 3.19 10.84 6.55
C ILE A 92 3.85 9.61 7.18
N PRO A 93 4.77 9.79 8.15
CA PRO A 93 5.29 8.68 8.95
C PRO A 93 4.17 7.87 9.59
N ILE A 94 4.19 6.55 9.45
CA ILE A 94 3.12 5.69 9.98
C ILE A 94 2.97 5.88 11.49
N GLY A 95 4.07 5.98 12.24
CA GLY A 95 4.04 6.22 13.68
C GLY A 95 3.23 7.47 14.07
N LYS A 96 3.28 8.54 13.26
CA LYS A 96 2.51 9.79 13.50
C LYS A 96 1.02 9.62 13.27
N LEU A 97 0.62 8.77 12.33
CA LEU A 97 -0.78 8.39 12.17
C LEU A 97 -1.26 7.57 13.37
N LEU A 98 -0.45 6.60 13.83
CA LEU A 98 -0.84 5.71 14.93
C LEU A 98 -0.97 6.45 16.27
N GLU A 99 -0.22 7.53 16.51
CA GLU A 99 -0.39 8.40 17.69
C GLU A 99 -1.86 8.86 17.88
N LYS A 100 -2.64 9.02 16.80
CA LYS A 100 -4.07 9.37 16.87
C LYS A 100 -4.96 8.30 17.49
N VAL A 101 -4.54 7.03 17.44
CA VAL A 101 -5.26 5.87 17.99
C VAL A 101 -4.58 5.30 19.22
N GLY A 102 -3.81 6.13 19.95
CA GLY A 102 -3.11 5.73 21.17
C GLY A 102 -1.71 5.17 20.93
N GLY A 103 -1.20 5.22 19.71
CA GLY A 103 0.13 4.74 19.35
C GLY A 103 0.19 3.22 19.21
N MET A 104 1.42 2.71 19.30
CA MET A 104 1.75 1.30 19.17
C MET A 104 2.90 0.98 20.14
N THR A 105 2.93 -0.23 20.70
CA THR A 105 4.00 -0.74 21.57
C THR A 105 4.69 -1.96 20.95
N GLU A 106 5.78 -2.43 21.54
CA GLU A 106 6.53 -3.63 21.10
C GLU A 106 5.70 -4.93 21.13
N HIS A 107 4.56 -4.94 21.83
CA HIS A 107 3.65 -6.08 21.87
C HIS A 107 2.53 -6.01 20.82
N ASN A 108 2.47 -4.91 20.07
CA ASN A 108 1.46 -4.70 19.06
C ASN A 108 1.95 -5.02 17.66
N LYS A 109 1.01 -5.27 16.77
CA LYS A 109 1.24 -5.37 15.32
C LYS A 109 0.43 -4.34 14.58
N LEU A 110 0.99 -3.80 13.52
CA LEU A 110 0.27 -2.99 12.55
C LEU A 110 -0.23 -3.90 11.42
N VAL A 111 -1.53 -3.91 11.20
CA VAL A 111 -2.16 -4.52 10.02
C VAL A 111 -2.55 -3.42 9.04
N VAL A 112 -1.97 -3.46 7.85
CA VAL A 112 -2.30 -2.56 6.74
C VAL A 112 -3.26 -3.26 5.80
N HIS A 113 -4.39 -2.62 5.50
CA HIS A 113 -5.43 -3.17 4.63
C HIS A 113 -5.52 -2.37 3.33
N SER A 114 -5.54 -3.11 2.22
CA SER A 114 -5.84 -2.58 0.90
C SER A 114 -7.33 -2.72 0.56
N VAL A 115 -7.81 -1.89 -0.37
CA VAL A 115 -9.19 -1.96 -0.89
C VAL A 115 -9.53 -3.31 -1.54
N ASP A 116 -8.53 -4.03 -2.05
CA ASP A 116 -8.69 -5.33 -2.73
C ASP A 116 -8.70 -6.53 -1.75
N GLY A 117 -8.69 -6.26 -0.44
CA GLY A 117 -8.65 -7.28 0.61
C GLY A 117 -7.24 -7.80 0.91
N TYR A 118 -6.20 -7.35 0.20
CA TYR A 118 -4.82 -7.66 0.55
C TYR A 118 -4.42 -7.01 1.87
N GLN A 119 -3.68 -7.75 2.68
CA GLN A 119 -3.21 -7.30 3.99
C GLN A 119 -1.74 -7.65 4.19
N GLN A 120 -1.05 -6.78 4.93
CA GLN A 120 0.29 -7.05 5.45
C GLN A 120 0.35 -6.69 6.93
N GLU A 121 1.11 -7.49 7.66
CA GLU A 121 1.43 -7.27 9.07
C GLU A 121 2.85 -6.71 9.16
N PHE A 122 3.04 -5.78 10.10
CA PHE A 122 4.30 -5.13 10.39
C PHE A 122 4.48 -5.08 11.91
N GLU A 123 5.65 -5.49 12.38
CA GLU A 123 6.03 -5.36 13.78
C GLU A 123 6.28 -3.90 14.16
N TYR A 124 6.31 -3.66 15.47
CA TYR A 124 6.70 -2.36 16.06
C TYR A 124 7.99 -1.80 15.44
N THR A 125 9.00 -2.64 15.24
CA THR A 125 10.29 -2.22 14.69
C THR A 125 10.25 -1.89 13.21
N ASN A 126 9.24 -2.32 12.45
CA ASN A 126 9.04 -1.84 11.10
C ASN A 126 8.47 -0.41 11.10
N VAL A 127 7.64 -0.05 12.08
CA VAL A 127 7.07 1.30 12.22
C VAL A 127 8.07 2.27 12.85
N TYR A 128 8.91 1.78 13.78
CA TYR A 128 9.94 2.53 14.49
C TYR A 128 11.34 1.91 14.25
N PRO A 129 11.87 2.02 13.01
CA PRO A 129 13.11 1.36 12.58
C PRO A 129 14.35 1.75 13.38
N GLU A 130 14.37 2.94 13.97
CA GLU A 130 15.48 3.41 14.81
C GLU A 130 15.64 2.58 16.09
N LYS A 131 14.57 1.95 16.59
CA LYS A 131 14.58 1.14 17.83
C LYS A 131 15.31 -0.19 17.68
N ALA A 132 15.33 -0.74 16.47
CA ALA A 132 16.02 -1.99 16.14
C ALA A 132 17.31 -1.78 15.33
N GLY A 133 17.70 -0.53 15.08
CA GLY A 133 18.84 -0.21 14.21
C GLY A 133 18.59 -0.54 12.72
N TRP A 134 17.32 -0.62 12.30
CA TRP A 134 16.89 -0.90 10.93
C TRP A 134 16.81 0.37 10.06
N GLN A 135 17.09 1.54 10.62
CA GLN A 135 17.04 2.82 9.90
C GLN A 135 17.89 2.83 8.62
N LYS A 136 19.03 2.13 8.61
CA LYS A 136 19.92 2.11 7.45
C LYS A 136 19.39 1.23 6.31
N GLN A 137 18.75 0.12 6.65
CA GLN A 137 18.29 -0.89 5.70
C GLN A 137 16.87 -0.62 5.20
N GLN A 138 15.97 -0.21 6.11
CA GLN A 138 14.57 0.04 5.78
C GLN A 138 14.28 1.53 5.62
N GLY A 139 14.93 2.38 6.42
CA GLY A 139 14.51 3.76 6.56
C GLY A 139 13.08 3.90 7.09
N ASP A 140 12.55 5.12 6.98
CA ASP A 140 11.25 5.45 7.54
C ASP A 140 10.12 4.78 6.77
N MET A 141 9.17 4.21 7.50
CA MET A 141 7.92 3.68 6.96
C MET A 141 6.88 4.79 6.90
N ILE A 142 6.46 5.14 5.69
CA ILE A 142 5.46 6.19 5.46
C ILE A 142 4.19 5.62 4.83
N LEU A 143 3.06 6.29 5.10
CA LEU A 143 1.93 6.29 4.20
C LEU A 143 2.20 7.36 3.13
N ALA A 144 2.69 6.94 1.97
CA ALA A 144 2.83 7.81 0.82
C ALA A 144 1.44 8.25 0.35
N VAL A 145 1.26 9.57 0.22
CA VAL A 145 0.05 10.22 -0.30
C VAL A 145 0.28 10.88 -1.66
N SER A 146 1.54 10.99 -2.09
CA SER A 146 1.90 11.39 -3.44
C SER A 146 3.13 10.66 -3.97
N PHE A 147 3.23 10.60 -5.30
CA PHE A 147 4.34 10.02 -6.04
C PHE A 147 4.72 10.93 -7.20
N ASN A 148 6.00 11.29 -7.31
CA ASN A 148 6.53 12.25 -8.29
C ASN A 148 5.74 13.58 -8.31
N GLY A 149 5.36 14.07 -7.12
CA GLY A 149 4.61 15.31 -6.95
C GLY A 149 3.12 15.22 -7.30
N GLN A 150 2.61 14.05 -7.67
CA GLN A 150 1.19 13.81 -7.95
C GLN A 150 0.53 13.15 -6.74
N GLY A 151 -0.48 13.81 -6.16
CA GLY A 151 -1.33 13.24 -5.12
C GLY A 151 -2.59 12.60 -5.71
N LEU A 152 -3.54 12.23 -4.86
CA LEU A 152 -4.89 11.89 -5.32
C LEU A 152 -5.62 13.14 -5.85
N PRO A 153 -6.41 13.02 -6.94
CA PRO A 153 -6.76 11.78 -7.67
C PRO A 153 -5.77 11.36 -8.78
N GLU A 154 -4.79 12.20 -9.15
CA GLU A 154 -3.89 11.99 -10.28
C GLU A 154 -3.02 10.74 -10.12
N TRP A 155 -2.58 10.45 -8.89
CA TRP A 155 -1.81 9.26 -8.57
C TRP A 155 -2.69 8.02 -8.51
N LYS A 156 -2.64 7.23 -9.58
CA LYS A 156 -3.53 6.09 -9.78
C LYS A 156 -3.35 4.93 -8.80
N ASP A 157 -2.22 4.81 -8.10
CA ASP A 157 -1.99 3.71 -7.16
C ASP A 157 -2.57 4.00 -5.75
N GLY A 158 -3.08 5.21 -5.52
CA GLY A 158 -3.63 5.66 -4.25
C GLY A 158 -2.64 5.61 -3.10
N TYR A 159 -3.13 5.75 -1.87
CA TYR A 159 -2.27 5.69 -0.68
C TYR A 159 -1.49 4.38 -0.63
N ARG A 160 -0.20 4.49 -0.31
CA ARG A 160 0.73 3.37 -0.39
C ARG A 160 1.67 3.32 0.80
N ILE A 161 1.99 2.13 1.27
CA ILE A 161 3.15 1.94 2.14
C ILE A 161 4.42 2.07 1.31
N ALA A 162 5.32 2.94 1.76
CA ALA A 162 6.66 3.10 1.20
C ALA A 162 7.71 3.11 2.31
N PHE A 163 8.90 2.62 1.97
CA PHE A 163 10.08 2.64 2.82
C PHE A 163 11.11 3.57 2.20
N LEU A 164 11.48 4.62 2.92
CA LEU A 164 12.43 5.63 2.47
C LEU A 164 13.86 5.23 2.87
N THR A 165 14.41 4.23 2.17
CA THR A 165 15.78 3.76 2.42
C THR A 165 16.81 4.82 2.00
N ALA A 166 18.00 4.77 2.62
CA ALA A 166 19.05 5.76 2.36
C ALA A 166 19.57 5.75 0.90
N ASP A 167 19.52 4.60 0.25
CA ASP A 167 19.91 4.40 -1.15
C ASP A 167 18.72 4.45 -2.13
N GLY A 168 17.50 4.65 -1.62
CA GLY A 168 16.27 4.70 -2.42
C GLY A 168 15.81 3.34 -2.97
N LEU A 169 16.41 2.23 -2.55
CA LEU A 169 16.00 0.88 -2.90
C LEU A 169 15.73 0.05 -1.64
N TYR A 170 14.50 -0.45 -1.49
CA TYR A 170 14.18 -1.49 -0.53
C TYR A 170 14.22 -2.86 -1.23
N ASP A 171 15.36 -3.53 -1.14
CA ASP A 171 15.58 -4.79 -1.86
C ASP A 171 15.14 -6.03 -1.03
N ASN A 172 15.26 -7.21 -1.64
CA ASN A 172 14.92 -8.46 -0.97
C ASN A 172 15.84 -8.77 0.24
N LYS A 173 17.07 -8.27 0.24
CA LYS A 173 18.00 -8.43 1.35
C LYS A 173 17.64 -7.50 2.52
N ASP A 174 17.24 -6.27 2.25
CA ASP A 174 16.68 -5.36 3.25
C ASP A 174 15.42 -5.97 3.85
N CYS A 175 14.51 -6.46 3.00
CA CYS A 175 13.30 -7.15 3.44
C CYS A 175 13.61 -8.35 4.33
N GLU A 176 14.57 -9.19 3.96
CA GLU A 176 15.03 -10.31 4.80
C GLU A 176 15.58 -9.84 6.14
N ASN A 177 16.42 -8.81 6.14
CA ASN A 177 17.09 -8.31 7.34
C ASN A 177 16.15 -7.53 8.28
N THR A 178 15.02 -7.04 7.78
CA THR A 178 14.03 -6.25 8.54
C THR A 178 12.67 -6.93 8.62
N SER A 179 12.65 -8.27 8.56
CA SER A 179 11.48 -9.10 8.81
C SER A 179 11.73 -10.03 9.99
N VAL A 180 10.72 -10.23 10.83
CA VAL A 180 10.74 -11.26 11.87
C VAL A 180 10.10 -12.56 11.36
N LEU A 181 10.39 -13.68 12.03
CA LEU A 181 9.81 -14.97 11.67
C LEU A 181 8.27 -14.92 11.64
N GLY A 182 7.68 -15.42 10.56
CA GLY A 182 6.22 -15.43 10.35
C GLY A 182 5.68 -14.20 9.60
N GLU A 183 6.51 -13.18 9.35
CA GLU A 183 6.12 -11.95 8.66
C GLU A 183 7.02 -11.60 7.49
N GLY A 184 6.62 -10.58 6.72
CA GLY A 184 7.41 -9.99 5.64
C GLY A 184 8.06 -11.05 4.74
N TRP A 185 9.39 -11.04 4.67
CA TRP A 185 10.20 -11.99 3.91
C TRP A 185 9.91 -13.46 4.22
N HIS A 186 9.64 -13.79 5.49
CA HIS A 186 9.39 -15.15 5.94
C HIS A 186 8.00 -15.68 5.56
N ARG A 187 7.11 -14.81 5.07
CA ARG A 187 5.80 -15.18 4.53
C ARG A 187 5.74 -15.05 3.01
N TYR A 188 6.27 -13.94 2.47
CA TYR A 188 6.39 -13.68 1.05
C TYR A 188 7.79 -13.15 0.75
N LYS A 189 8.57 -13.91 -0.02
CA LYS A 189 9.95 -13.56 -0.40
C LYS A 189 9.99 -12.46 -1.47
N SER A 190 9.48 -11.28 -1.12
CA SER A 190 9.34 -10.13 -2.00
C SER A 190 9.29 -8.85 -1.18
N ALA A 191 10.29 -7.98 -1.32
CA ALA A 191 10.28 -6.65 -0.71
C ALA A 191 9.06 -5.83 -1.18
N GLY A 192 8.74 -5.92 -2.47
CA GLY A 192 7.58 -5.27 -3.07
C GLY A 192 6.23 -5.72 -2.52
N ALA A 193 6.13 -6.91 -1.92
CA ALA A 193 4.89 -7.35 -1.27
C ALA A 193 4.57 -6.54 0.00
N ARG A 194 5.59 -5.91 0.61
CA ARG A 194 5.43 -5.03 1.77
C ARG A 194 4.98 -3.61 1.40
N TRP A 195 5.11 -3.22 0.13
CA TRP A 195 4.69 -1.90 -0.39
C TRP A 195 3.21 -1.89 -0.80
N VAL A 196 2.33 -2.14 0.18
CA VAL A 196 0.86 -2.24 0.00
C VAL A 196 0.30 -0.99 -0.69
N ARG A 197 -0.47 -1.17 -1.76
CA ARG A 197 -1.16 -0.10 -2.52
C ARG A 197 -2.63 0.00 -2.11
N PHE A 198 -3.29 1.10 -2.47
CA PHE A 198 -4.69 1.36 -2.16
C PHE A 198 -5.02 1.16 -0.67
N VAL A 199 -4.16 1.69 0.19
CA VAL A 199 -4.31 1.55 1.64
C VAL A 199 -5.57 2.29 2.10
N VAL A 200 -6.47 1.57 2.77
CA VAL A 200 -7.75 2.11 3.26
C VAL A 200 -7.89 2.02 4.78
N LYS A 201 -7.09 1.17 5.43
CA LYS A 201 -7.10 1.02 6.89
C LYS A 201 -5.72 0.70 7.46
N LEU A 202 -5.37 1.36 8.56
CA LEU A 202 -4.27 1.01 9.45
C LEU A 202 -4.85 0.58 10.80
N GLU A 203 -4.49 -0.63 11.24
CA GLU A 203 -5.04 -1.23 12.45
C GLU A 203 -3.94 -1.72 13.38
N VAL A 204 -3.91 -1.20 14.61
CA VAL A 204 -3.03 -1.69 15.67
C VAL A 204 -3.75 -2.81 16.44
N LYS A 205 -3.11 -3.98 16.55
CA LYS A 205 -3.58 -5.15 17.29
C LYS A 205 -2.64 -5.49 18.44
#